data_AF-A0A398ATY7-F1
#
_entry.id   AF-A0A398ATY7-F1
#
_cell.length_a   1.000
_cell.length_b   1.000
_cell.length_c   1.000
_cell.angle_alpha   90.00
_cell.angle_beta   90.00
_cell.angle_gamma   90.00
#
_symmetry.space_group_name_H-M   'P 1'
#
loop_
_entity.id
_entity.type
_entity.pdbx_description
1 polymer ?
#
loop_
_entity_poly.entity_id
_entity_poly.type
_entity_poly.pdbx_seq_one_letter_code
_entity_poly.pdbx_strand_id
1 'polypeptide(L)'
;MMISDLPMDMVEEVLCKLPMTSLRRARFTCRRWNNTLSKDWSFTRKYNGEAAKRKESQVVMVLEYKVYLMSVNLHNPSPSIEPIGKLDDAGVDIINVFHCQGLFLCVTKDRTRLVVWNPFSGQTRWVQSRDSYDIRDRYALGYEKKNNYSLKVLRFVDDYDRNLKRRGNTYWFAENKVAPGKIGRVFLLCFNFTTESFGPRLRLPFRGHYGDTLTLSSVREEQLAVLFQECAPPYTLKVWISSKVCPNAVSWNKVVLSVDMRPLIGFQFHCFAGSFFVDEKNNAVVVIDKTRGLPFTIRNMAYVLGENGYFKSVDLGDFAPMKCWPLVCSYVPSLVKF
;
A
#
# COMPACT_ATOMS: atom_id res chain seq x y z
N MET A 1 -28.86 -5.24 -31.05
CA MET A 1 -29.07 -4.93 -29.62
C MET A 1 -27.81 -4.26 -29.11
N MET A 2 -27.88 -2.99 -28.76
CA MET A 2 -26.72 -2.27 -28.24
C MET A 2 -26.64 -2.46 -26.73
N ILE A 3 -25.43 -2.44 -26.18
CA ILE A 3 -25.20 -2.53 -24.73
C ILE A 3 -25.89 -1.38 -23.95
N SER A 4 -26.22 -0.27 -24.62
CA SER A 4 -27.03 0.83 -24.10
C SER A 4 -28.49 0.46 -23.82
N ASP A 5 -29.00 -0.57 -24.49
CA ASP A 5 -30.40 -1.00 -24.44
C ASP A 5 -30.63 -2.06 -23.35
N LEU A 6 -29.55 -2.52 -22.71
CA LEU A 6 -29.59 -3.48 -21.63
C LEU A 6 -30.09 -2.85 -20.31
N PRO A 7 -30.76 -3.66 -19.47
CA PRO A 7 -30.97 -3.36 -18.05
C PRO A 7 -29.65 -3.04 -17.33
N MET A 8 -29.73 -2.17 -16.32
CA MET A 8 -28.53 -1.60 -15.68
C MET A 8 -27.72 -2.65 -14.90
N ASP A 9 -28.41 -3.57 -14.25
CA ASP A 9 -27.83 -4.75 -13.58
C ASP A 9 -27.00 -5.62 -14.52
N MET A 10 -27.48 -5.85 -15.75
CA MET A 10 -26.73 -6.59 -16.77
C MET A 10 -25.51 -5.81 -17.27
N VAL A 11 -25.64 -4.50 -17.46
CA VAL A 11 -24.50 -3.64 -17.83
C VAL A 11 -23.43 -3.66 -16.74
N GLU A 12 -23.82 -3.61 -15.47
CA GLU A 12 -22.88 -3.72 -14.35
C GLU A 12 -22.15 -5.06 -14.31
N GLU A 13 -22.84 -6.17 -14.61
CA GLU A 13 -22.20 -7.49 -14.72
C GLU A 13 -21.13 -7.56 -15.79
N VAL A 14 -21.38 -6.95 -16.93
CA VAL A 14 -20.40 -6.86 -18.02
C VAL A 14 -19.23 -5.97 -17.60
N LEU A 15 -19.52 -4.77 -17.12
CA LEU A 15 -18.49 -3.80 -16.73
C LEU A 15 -17.61 -4.31 -15.58
N CYS A 16 -18.16 -5.04 -14.60
CA CYS A 16 -17.39 -5.59 -13.48
C CYS A 16 -16.27 -6.56 -13.91
N LYS A 17 -16.45 -7.22 -15.07
CA LYS A 17 -15.51 -8.19 -15.60
C LYS A 17 -14.39 -7.55 -16.43
N LEU A 18 -14.53 -6.29 -16.84
CA LEU A 18 -13.56 -5.63 -17.71
C LEU A 18 -12.29 -5.20 -16.98
N PRO A 19 -11.11 -5.26 -17.64
CA PRO A 19 -9.88 -4.69 -17.12
C PRO A 19 -10.04 -3.21 -16.76
N MET A 20 -9.24 -2.77 -15.81
CA MET A 20 -9.30 -1.42 -15.25
C MET A 20 -9.08 -0.34 -16.32
N THR A 21 -8.14 -0.56 -17.24
CA THR A 21 -7.88 0.31 -18.40
C THR A 21 -9.09 0.47 -19.30
N SER A 22 -9.83 -0.61 -19.57
CA SER A 22 -11.07 -0.59 -20.34
C SER A 22 -12.19 0.15 -19.61
N LEU A 23 -12.31 0.00 -18.28
CA LEU A 23 -13.28 0.75 -17.48
C LEU A 23 -13.03 2.26 -17.51
N ARG A 24 -11.76 2.71 -17.46
CA ARG A 24 -11.45 4.15 -17.61
C ARG A 24 -11.95 4.68 -18.94
N ARG A 25 -11.75 3.94 -20.03
CA ARG A 25 -12.23 4.31 -21.37
C ARG A 25 -13.76 4.29 -21.46
N ALA A 26 -14.39 3.23 -20.95
CA ALA A 26 -15.84 3.06 -20.93
C ALA A 26 -16.55 4.24 -20.23
N ARG A 27 -15.91 4.82 -19.22
CA ARG A 27 -16.45 5.99 -18.53
C ARG A 27 -16.63 7.23 -19.42
N PHE A 28 -15.85 7.34 -20.49
CA PHE A 28 -15.93 8.46 -21.44
C PHE A 28 -16.91 8.21 -22.59
N THR A 29 -17.58 7.04 -22.65
CA THR A 29 -18.52 6.73 -23.76
C THR A 29 -19.89 7.37 -23.56
N CYS A 30 -20.46 7.33 -22.34
CA CYS A 30 -21.76 7.94 -22.07
C CYS A 30 -21.94 8.33 -20.59
N ARG A 31 -22.87 9.27 -20.34
CA ARG A 31 -23.20 9.73 -18.98
C ARG A 31 -23.76 8.62 -18.09
N ARG A 32 -24.55 7.69 -18.65
CA ARG A 32 -25.15 6.58 -17.91
C ARG A 32 -24.08 5.65 -17.32
N TRP A 33 -23.10 5.27 -18.14
CA TRP A 33 -21.95 4.48 -17.69
C TRP A 33 -21.06 5.27 -16.75
N ASN A 34 -20.80 6.56 -17.04
CA ASN A 34 -20.03 7.41 -16.14
C ASN A 34 -20.65 7.51 -14.75
N ASN A 35 -21.97 7.65 -14.65
CA ASN A 35 -22.68 7.73 -13.38
C ASN A 35 -22.60 6.41 -12.61
N THR A 36 -22.86 5.28 -13.27
CA THR A 36 -22.72 3.94 -12.68
C THR A 36 -21.29 3.72 -12.16
N LEU A 37 -20.32 3.97 -13.03
CA LEU A 37 -18.88 3.82 -12.76
C LEU A 37 -18.32 4.92 -11.85
N SER A 38 -19.08 5.91 -11.37
CA SER A 38 -18.52 6.98 -10.52
C SER A 38 -19.29 7.23 -9.23
N LYS A 39 -20.48 6.66 -9.05
CA LYS A 39 -21.36 7.02 -7.93
C LYS A 39 -21.94 5.82 -7.19
N ASP A 40 -21.88 4.62 -7.77
CA ASP A 40 -22.51 3.45 -7.18
C ASP A 40 -21.50 2.62 -6.34
N TRP A 41 -21.68 2.65 -5.02
CA TRP A 41 -20.89 1.84 -4.09
C TRP A 41 -21.11 0.33 -4.28
N SER A 42 -22.31 -0.07 -4.71
CA SER A 42 -22.65 -1.47 -4.96
C SER A 42 -21.84 -2.02 -6.14
N PHE A 43 -21.66 -1.21 -7.19
CA PHE A 43 -20.77 -1.53 -8.31
C PHE A 43 -19.32 -1.69 -7.86
N THR A 44 -18.77 -0.76 -7.04
CA THR A 44 -17.39 -0.89 -6.52
C THR A 44 -17.19 -2.22 -5.80
N ARG A 45 -18.14 -2.60 -4.93
CA ARG A 45 -18.08 -3.88 -4.21
C ARG A 45 -18.13 -5.08 -5.17
N LYS A 46 -19.00 -5.04 -6.18
CA LYS A 46 -19.13 -6.10 -7.19
C LYS A 46 -17.87 -6.23 -8.05
N TYR A 47 -17.34 -5.10 -8.53
CA TYR A 47 -16.08 -5.04 -9.27
C TYR A 47 -14.91 -5.60 -8.47
N ASN A 48 -14.79 -5.26 -7.18
CA ASN A 48 -13.73 -5.79 -6.33
C ASN A 48 -13.83 -7.31 -6.14
N GLY A 49 -15.05 -7.83 -6.02
CA GLY A 49 -15.30 -9.28 -5.98
C GLY A 49 -14.89 -9.99 -7.27
N GLU A 50 -15.17 -9.41 -8.44
CA GLU A 50 -14.72 -9.93 -9.74
C GLU A 50 -13.22 -9.75 -9.96
N ALA A 51 -12.64 -8.64 -9.51
CA ALA A 51 -11.20 -8.38 -9.60
C ALA A 51 -10.40 -9.42 -8.81
N ALA A 52 -10.89 -9.87 -7.65
CA ALA A 52 -10.28 -10.95 -6.87
C ALA A 52 -10.25 -12.31 -7.60
N LYS A 53 -11.08 -12.51 -8.63
CA LYS A 53 -11.09 -13.74 -9.45
C LYS A 53 -10.06 -13.72 -10.58
N ARG A 54 -9.54 -12.54 -10.97
CA ARG A 54 -8.61 -12.38 -12.10
C ARG A 54 -7.29 -13.12 -11.86
N LYS A 55 -6.67 -13.64 -12.92
CA LYS A 55 -5.38 -14.37 -12.85
C LYS A 55 -4.23 -13.47 -12.38
N GLU A 56 -4.25 -12.21 -12.79
CA GLU A 56 -3.24 -11.21 -12.47
C GLU A 56 -3.75 -10.23 -11.43
N SER A 57 -2.89 -9.92 -10.46
CA SER A 57 -3.12 -8.89 -9.45
C SER A 57 -2.54 -7.56 -9.93
N GLN A 58 -3.14 -6.44 -9.52
CA GLN A 58 -2.63 -5.10 -9.84
C GLN A 58 -2.20 -4.38 -8.56
N VAL A 59 -1.02 -3.77 -8.61
CA VAL A 59 -0.48 -2.97 -7.50
C VAL A 59 -0.02 -1.62 -7.99
N VAL A 60 -0.04 -0.63 -7.10
CA VAL A 60 0.61 0.66 -7.36
C VAL A 60 1.98 0.64 -6.73
N MET A 61 2.99 0.99 -7.53
CA MET A 61 4.38 1.00 -7.11
C MET A 61 5.01 2.37 -7.35
N VAL A 62 5.76 2.87 -6.36
CA VAL A 62 6.61 4.05 -6.51
C VAL A 62 8.02 3.55 -6.77
N LEU A 63 8.55 3.84 -7.96
CA LEU A 63 9.92 3.53 -8.37
C LEU A 63 10.54 4.81 -8.91
N GLU A 64 11.74 5.15 -8.44
CA GLU A 64 12.51 6.29 -8.97
C GLU A 64 11.75 7.62 -8.98
N TYR A 65 10.97 7.86 -7.93
CA TYR A 65 10.06 8.99 -7.80
C TYR A 65 8.88 9.03 -8.78
N LYS A 66 8.65 7.96 -9.54
CA LYS A 66 7.53 7.83 -10.45
C LYS A 66 6.52 6.81 -9.92
N VAL A 67 5.24 7.02 -10.23
CA VAL A 67 4.16 6.13 -9.79
C VAL A 67 3.68 5.27 -10.96
N TYR A 68 3.76 3.95 -10.81
CA TYR A 68 3.39 2.97 -11.81
C TYR A 68 2.22 2.11 -11.34
N LEU A 69 1.36 1.74 -12.29
CA LEU A 69 0.45 0.61 -12.15
C LEU A 69 1.19 -0.63 -12.67
N MET A 70 1.42 -1.60 -11.80
CA MET A 70 2.13 -2.84 -12.14
C MET A 70 1.14 -4.01 -12.25
N SER A 71 1.32 -4.85 -13.26
CA SER A 71 0.73 -6.19 -13.30
C SER A 71 1.62 -7.14 -12.53
N VAL A 72 1.02 -8.00 -11.73
CA VAL A 72 1.71 -9.01 -10.92
C VAL A 72 1.19 -10.37 -11.33
N ASN A 73 2.08 -11.17 -11.89
CA ASN A 73 1.85 -12.57 -12.21
C ASN A 73 2.83 -13.42 -11.37
N LEU A 74 2.31 -14.19 -10.42
CA LEU A 74 3.13 -15.04 -9.54
C LEU A 74 3.09 -16.52 -9.95
N HIS A 75 2.66 -16.84 -11.17
CA HIS A 75 2.60 -18.22 -11.62
C HIS A 75 3.99 -18.85 -11.80
N ASN A 76 4.16 -20.03 -11.23
CA ASN A 76 5.35 -20.86 -11.40
C ASN A 76 5.41 -21.38 -12.85
N PRO A 77 6.58 -21.42 -13.53
CA PRO A 77 7.95 -21.22 -13.03
C PRO A 77 8.47 -19.78 -12.99
N SER A 78 7.77 -18.83 -13.58
CA SER A 78 8.33 -17.51 -13.92
C SER A 78 7.44 -16.38 -13.41
N PRO A 79 7.61 -15.94 -12.14
CA PRO A 79 6.91 -14.77 -11.65
C PRO A 79 7.40 -13.52 -12.41
N SER A 80 6.48 -12.63 -12.77
CA SER A 80 6.78 -11.36 -13.41
C SER A 80 6.01 -10.21 -12.77
N ILE A 81 6.65 -9.04 -12.77
CA ILE A 81 6.07 -7.79 -12.28
C ILE A 81 6.39 -6.72 -13.32
N GLU A 82 5.39 -6.31 -14.09
CA GLU A 82 5.59 -5.49 -15.28
C GLU A 82 4.74 -4.21 -15.22
N PRO A 83 5.27 -3.07 -15.68
CA PRO A 83 4.50 -1.83 -15.73
C PRO A 83 3.38 -1.94 -16.78
N ILE A 84 2.12 -1.80 -16.35
CA ILE A 84 0.98 -1.63 -17.24
C ILE A 84 0.97 -0.20 -17.78
N GLY A 85 1.38 0.75 -16.94
CA GLY A 85 1.44 2.15 -17.32
C GLY A 85 1.94 3.04 -16.19
N LYS A 86 2.52 4.15 -16.59
CA LYS A 86 2.90 5.25 -15.72
C LYS A 86 1.65 6.06 -15.36
N LEU A 87 1.39 6.23 -14.08
CA LEU A 87 0.20 6.93 -13.61
C LEU A 87 0.47 8.44 -13.44
N ASP A 88 1.70 8.87 -13.14
CA ASP A 88 2.06 10.25 -12.77
C ASP A 88 2.26 11.23 -13.95
N ASP A 89 1.25 11.36 -14.80
CA ASP A 89 1.26 12.27 -15.97
C ASP A 89 1.29 13.78 -15.60
N ALA A 90 1.24 14.09 -14.30
CA ALA A 90 1.31 15.47 -13.77
C ALA A 90 2.71 16.10 -13.80
N GLY A 91 3.75 15.35 -14.22
CA GLY A 91 5.12 15.86 -14.33
C GLY A 91 5.83 16.11 -12.99
N VAL A 92 5.34 15.53 -11.89
CA VAL A 92 5.90 15.76 -10.54
C VAL A 92 6.46 14.47 -9.96
N ASP A 93 7.69 14.54 -9.45
CA ASP A 93 8.37 13.45 -8.74
C ASP A 93 7.73 13.22 -7.36
N ILE A 94 7.38 11.97 -7.05
CA ILE A 94 6.70 11.53 -5.82
C ILE A 94 7.64 10.67 -4.97
N ILE A 95 7.87 11.04 -3.70
CA ILE A 95 8.70 10.25 -2.77
C ILE A 95 7.90 9.30 -1.89
N ASN A 96 6.61 9.56 -1.69
CA ASN A 96 5.77 8.74 -0.83
C ASN A 96 4.31 8.81 -1.27
N VAL A 97 3.58 7.74 -1.01
CA VAL A 97 2.17 7.60 -1.37
C VAL A 97 1.43 6.99 -0.20
N PHE A 98 0.27 7.50 0.17
CA PHE A 98 -0.66 6.88 1.12
C PHE A 98 -1.95 6.62 0.37
N HIS A 99 -2.62 5.50 0.60
CA HIS A 99 -3.90 5.25 -0.08
C HIS A 99 -5.07 5.30 0.88
N CYS A 100 -6.29 5.38 0.38
CA CYS A 100 -7.49 5.17 1.17
C CYS A 100 -8.63 4.90 0.19
N GLN A 101 -9.12 3.66 0.15
CA GLN A 101 -10.23 3.27 -0.74
C GLN A 101 -10.02 3.72 -2.20
N GLY A 102 -8.79 3.55 -2.70
CA GLY A 102 -8.38 3.88 -4.06
C GLY A 102 -8.04 5.34 -4.36
N LEU A 103 -8.15 6.23 -3.37
CA LEU A 103 -7.56 7.56 -3.44
C LEU A 103 -6.12 7.51 -2.93
N PHE A 104 -5.26 8.34 -3.51
CA PHE A 104 -3.87 8.48 -3.08
C PHE A 104 -3.58 9.88 -2.58
N LEU A 105 -2.84 9.97 -1.48
CA LEU A 105 -2.16 11.17 -1.04
C LEU A 105 -0.68 11.00 -1.35
N CYS A 106 -0.18 11.76 -2.32
CA CYS A 106 1.20 11.71 -2.76
C CYS A 106 2.00 12.87 -2.18
N VAL A 107 3.20 12.58 -1.70
CA VAL A 107 4.19 13.55 -1.21
C VAL A 107 5.22 13.77 -2.31
N THR A 108 5.46 15.02 -2.68
CA THR A 108 6.46 15.36 -3.70
C THR A 108 7.89 15.08 -3.21
N LYS A 109 8.82 14.89 -4.14
CA LYS A 109 10.23 14.58 -3.86
C LYS A 109 10.94 15.61 -3.00
N ASP A 110 10.66 16.88 -3.24
CA ASP A 110 11.15 18.02 -2.46
C ASP A 110 10.43 18.16 -1.09
N ARG A 111 9.38 17.36 -0.85
CA ARG A 111 8.52 17.37 0.34
C ARG A 111 7.84 18.71 0.61
N THR A 112 7.68 19.54 -0.42
CA THR A 112 7.06 20.88 -0.29
C THR A 112 5.59 20.88 -0.65
N ARG A 113 5.05 19.79 -1.18
CA ARG A 113 3.67 19.73 -1.68
C ARG A 113 3.06 18.35 -1.46
N LEU A 114 1.75 18.37 -1.36
CA LEU A 114 0.90 17.19 -1.28
C LEU A 114 -0.13 17.26 -2.41
N VAL A 115 -0.39 16.12 -3.03
CA VAL A 115 -1.47 16.00 -4.01
C VAL A 115 -2.36 14.82 -3.65
N VAL A 116 -3.65 15.09 -3.51
CA VAL A 116 -4.66 14.03 -3.49
C VAL A 116 -4.96 13.69 -4.94
N TRP A 117 -4.98 12.40 -5.24
CA TRP A 117 -5.09 11.90 -6.59
C TRP A 117 -5.95 10.66 -6.67
N ASN A 118 -6.86 10.62 -7.64
CA ASN A 118 -7.59 9.43 -8.03
C ASN A 118 -7.06 8.95 -9.41
N PRO A 119 -6.27 7.87 -9.47
CA PRO A 119 -5.74 7.32 -10.72
C PRO A 119 -6.81 6.73 -11.62
N PHE A 120 -7.93 6.23 -11.06
CA PHE A 120 -9.07 5.78 -11.86
C PHE A 120 -9.65 6.97 -12.63
N SER A 121 -9.92 8.06 -11.92
CA SER A 121 -10.62 9.20 -12.49
C SER A 121 -9.72 10.18 -13.23
N GLY A 122 -8.42 10.19 -12.93
CA GLY A 122 -7.47 11.22 -13.36
C GLY A 122 -7.57 12.52 -12.55
N GLN A 123 -8.47 12.62 -11.57
CA GLN A 123 -8.64 13.84 -10.78
C GLN A 123 -7.47 14.03 -9.81
N THR A 124 -6.91 15.23 -9.79
CA THR A 124 -5.87 15.66 -8.84
C THR A 124 -6.33 16.92 -8.11
N ARG A 125 -5.92 17.04 -6.85
CA ARG A 125 -6.14 18.23 -6.02
C ARG A 125 -4.92 18.47 -5.15
N TRP A 126 -4.30 19.63 -5.34
CA TRP A 126 -3.19 20.06 -4.49
C TRP A 126 -3.71 20.41 -3.10
N VAL A 127 -2.99 19.96 -2.07
CA VAL A 127 -3.27 20.34 -0.68
C VAL A 127 -2.26 21.41 -0.32
N GLN A 128 -2.77 22.61 -0.06
CA GLN A 128 -1.94 23.70 0.43
C GLN A 128 -1.67 23.50 1.93
N SER A 129 -0.42 23.60 2.33
CA SER A 129 -0.08 23.62 3.75
C SER A 129 -0.44 24.98 4.36
N ARG A 130 -0.85 24.97 5.62
CA ARG A 130 -1.08 26.19 6.40
C ARG A 130 0.24 26.87 6.81
N ASP A 131 1.28 26.05 7.03
CA ASP A 131 2.63 26.47 7.44
C ASP A 131 3.70 25.90 6.48
N SER A 132 4.99 25.93 6.85
CA SER A 132 6.04 25.23 6.11
C SER A 132 5.93 23.70 6.25
N TYR A 133 6.53 22.95 5.33
CA TYR A 133 6.65 21.50 5.38
C TYR A 133 7.94 21.08 6.09
N ASP A 134 7.90 19.99 6.86
CA ASP A 134 9.02 19.43 7.61
C ASP A 134 9.31 17.98 7.16
N ILE A 135 10.60 17.60 7.16
CA ILE A 135 11.05 16.25 6.82
C ILE A 135 10.49 15.15 7.75
N ARG A 136 10.14 15.54 8.98
CA ARG A 136 9.51 14.71 10.02
C ARG A 136 8.01 14.59 9.86
N ASP A 137 7.39 15.35 8.95
CA ASP A 137 5.96 15.25 8.72
C ASP A 137 5.56 13.83 8.32
N ARG A 138 4.48 13.39 8.95
CA ARG A 138 3.76 12.17 8.65
C ARG A 138 2.36 12.53 8.20
N TYR A 139 1.86 11.74 7.27
CA TYR A 139 0.56 11.94 6.68
C TYR A 139 -0.28 10.67 6.75
N ALA A 140 -1.58 10.85 6.86
CA ALA A 140 -2.57 9.80 6.72
C ALA A 140 -3.78 10.34 5.94
N LEU A 141 -4.44 9.45 5.20
CA LEU A 141 -5.62 9.78 4.40
C LEU A 141 -6.79 8.93 4.89
N GLY A 142 -7.92 9.57 5.17
CA GLY A 142 -9.10 8.87 5.67
C GLY A 142 -10.39 9.64 5.47
N TYR A 143 -11.49 8.97 5.75
CA TYR A 143 -12.84 9.54 5.64
C TYR A 143 -13.44 9.78 7.02
N GLU A 144 -14.13 10.91 7.17
CA GLU A 144 -15.05 11.13 8.29
C GLU A 144 -16.40 10.48 7.99
N LYS A 145 -16.86 9.60 8.89
CA LYS A 145 -18.13 8.90 8.77
C LYS A 145 -19.18 9.60 9.63
N LYS A 146 -19.65 10.77 9.17
CA LYS A 146 -20.82 11.47 9.73
C LYS A 146 -21.99 11.37 8.73
N ASN A 147 -22.32 12.47 8.04
CA ASN A 147 -23.48 12.57 7.13
C ASN A 147 -23.10 12.74 5.64
N ASN A 148 -21.84 13.07 5.34
CA ASN A 148 -21.24 13.07 4.01
C ASN A 148 -19.83 12.50 4.14
N TYR A 149 -19.40 11.62 3.23
CA TYR A 149 -18.03 11.10 3.19
C TYR A 149 -17.06 12.24 2.84
N SER A 150 -16.54 12.92 3.86
CA SER A 150 -15.53 13.97 3.69
C SER A 150 -14.14 13.35 3.77
N LEU A 151 -13.33 13.60 2.73
CA LEU A 151 -11.94 13.17 2.71
C LEU A 151 -11.12 14.12 3.59
N LYS A 152 -10.36 13.56 4.53
CA LYS A 152 -9.49 14.30 5.44
C LYS A 152 -8.05 13.82 5.31
N VAL A 153 -7.13 14.78 5.39
CA VAL A 153 -5.69 14.55 5.47
C VAL A 153 -5.26 14.88 6.89
N LEU A 154 -4.70 13.89 7.59
CA LEU A 154 -4.01 14.12 8.85
C LEU A 154 -2.56 14.44 8.54
N ARG A 155 -2.02 15.47 9.18
CA ARG A 155 -0.60 15.80 9.23
C ARG A 155 -0.17 15.87 10.70
N PHE A 156 0.95 15.25 11.04
CA PHE A 156 1.56 15.37 12.36
C PHE A 156 3.09 15.28 12.27
N VAL A 157 3.79 15.89 13.22
CA VAL A 157 5.25 15.82 13.32
C VAL A 157 5.63 14.62 14.17
N ASP A 158 6.56 13.82 13.65
CA ASP A 158 7.13 12.68 14.34
C ASP A 158 8.59 13.00 14.70
N ASP A 159 8.78 13.52 15.93
CA ASP A 159 10.09 13.91 16.48
C ASP A 159 10.99 12.72 16.83
N TYR A 160 10.51 11.49 16.63
CA TYR A 160 11.33 10.31 16.84
C TYR A 160 12.29 10.09 15.67
N ASP A 161 13.54 10.48 15.88
CA ASP A 161 14.70 10.27 14.99
C ASP A 161 15.16 8.80 14.93
N ARG A 162 14.23 7.84 15.05
CA ARG A 162 14.50 6.42 14.97
C ARG A 162 13.42 5.74 14.15
N ASN A 163 13.79 5.44 12.91
CA ASN A 163 13.63 4.10 12.36
C ASN A 163 12.22 3.57 12.02
N LEU A 164 11.17 4.37 12.17
CA LEU A 164 9.78 3.90 12.04
C LEU A 164 8.99 4.69 10.99
N LYS A 165 9.42 4.71 9.71
CA LYS A 165 8.50 5.10 8.62
C LYS A 165 7.56 3.95 8.33
N ARG A 166 6.32 4.05 8.78
CA ARG A 166 5.49 2.86 8.99
C ARG A 166 4.06 3.13 8.55
N ARG A 167 3.70 2.52 7.42
CA ARG A 167 2.65 2.95 6.49
C ARG A 167 1.40 2.08 6.61
N GLY A 168 0.37 2.60 7.25
CA GLY A 168 -1.01 2.14 7.09
C GLY A 168 -1.90 3.37 6.99
N ASN A 169 -2.95 3.28 6.19
CA ASN A 169 -3.78 4.43 5.80
C ASN A 169 -4.36 5.19 7.00
N THR A 170 -4.62 4.48 8.10
CA THR A 170 -4.98 5.05 9.41
C THR A 170 -4.19 4.42 10.57
N TYR A 171 -3.21 3.58 10.28
CA TYR A 171 -2.47 2.80 11.29
C TYR A 171 -0.96 2.97 11.10
N TRP A 172 -0.22 3.15 12.19
CA TRP A 172 1.25 3.17 12.15
C TRP A 172 1.79 2.59 13.45
N PHE A 173 3.03 2.14 13.39
CA PHE A 173 3.69 1.67 14.59
C PHE A 173 4.21 2.86 15.40
N ALA A 174 4.17 2.73 16.72
CA ALA A 174 4.76 3.67 17.66
C ALA A 174 5.51 2.89 18.74
N GLU A 175 6.38 3.59 19.47
CA GLU A 175 7.18 3.03 20.55
C GLU A 175 6.94 3.81 21.84
N ASN A 176 7.00 3.14 22.98
CA ASN A 176 6.91 3.82 24.27
C ASN A 176 8.13 4.74 24.46
N LYS A 177 7.88 5.96 24.92
CA LYS A 177 8.95 6.80 25.46
C LYS A 177 9.53 6.12 26.70
N VAL A 178 10.81 5.76 26.63
CA VAL A 178 11.55 5.11 27.71
C VAL A 178 12.82 5.89 28.00
N ALA A 179 13.39 5.70 29.19
CA ALA A 179 14.66 6.31 29.55
C ALA A 179 15.78 5.92 28.56
N PRO A 180 16.79 6.77 28.36
CA PRO A 180 17.94 6.45 27.50
C PRO A 180 18.54 5.07 27.85
N GLY A 181 18.81 4.25 26.83
CA GLY A 181 19.36 2.89 26.99
C GLY A 181 18.31 1.79 27.21
N LYS A 182 17.03 2.12 27.39
CA LYS A 182 15.94 1.12 27.40
C LYS A 182 15.32 1.00 26.00
N ILE A 183 14.88 -0.20 25.65
CA ILE A 183 14.14 -0.47 24.40
C ILE A 183 12.65 -0.37 24.72
N GLY A 184 11.96 0.54 24.07
CA GLY A 184 10.52 0.70 24.20
C GLY A 184 9.81 -0.45 23.49
N ARG A 185 8.63 -0.79 23.99
CA ARG A 185 7.78 -1.77 23.33
C ARG A 185 7.11 -1.12 22.13
N VAL A 186 7.27 -1.71 20.95
CA VAL A 186 6.54 -1.31 19.75
C VAL A 186 5.07 -1.75 19.85
N PHE A 187 4.15 -0.87 19.46
CA PHE A 187 2.72 -1.11 19.36
C PHE A 187 2.16 -0.44 18.11
N LEU A 188 0.89 -0.70 17.79
CA LEU A 188 0.19 -0.09 16.67
C LEU A 188 -0.75 1.01 17.20
N LEU A 189 -0.76 2.16 16.53
CA LEU A 189 -1.71 3.25 16.75
C LEU A 189 -2.68 3.33 15.59
N CYS A 190 -3.88 3.83 15.86
CA CYS A 190 -4.89 4.13 14.85
C CYS A 190 -5.36 5.58 15.02
N PHE A 191 -5.53 6.32 13.92
CA PHE A 191 -6.24 7.60 13.94
C PHE A 191 -7.69 7.38 13.54
N ASN A 192 -8.61 7.85 14.36
CA ASN A 192 -10.02 7.87 14.01
C ASN A 192 -10.38 9.22 13.39
N PHE A 193 -10.61 9.26 12.08
CA PHE A 193 -10.99 10.47 11.34
C PHE A 193 -12.39 11.00 11.67
N THR A 194 -13.24 10.20 12.32
CA THR A 194 -14.59 10.62 12.73
C THR A 194 -14.57 11.36 14.06
N THR A 195 -13.77 10.89 15.02
CA THR A 195 -13.57 11.54 16.33
C THR A 195 -12.36 12.45 16.38
N GLU A 196 -11.56 12.49 15.31
CA GLU A 196 -10.31 13.24 15.19
C GLU A 196 -9.32 12.96 16.34
N SER A 197 -9.23 11.69 16.74
CA SER A 197 -8.46 11.29 17.91
C SER A 197 -7.67 10.01 17.66
N PHE A 198 -6.55 9.85 18.37
CA PHE A 198 -5.84 8.58 18.41
C PHE A 198 -6.60 7.56 19.25
N GLY A 199 -6.66 6.32 18.75
CA GLY A 199 -7.17 5.17 19.50
C GLY A 199 -6.18 4.68 20.58
N PRO A 200 -6.57 3.64 21.33
CA PRO A 200 -5.70 3.00 22.30
C PRO A 200 -4.49 2.31 21.63
N ARG A 201 -3.50 1.93 22.44
CA ARG A 201 -2.35 1.14 21.98
C ARG A 201 -2.80 -0.26 21.57
N LEU A 202 -2.66 -0.58 20.29
CA LEU A 202 -3.04 -1.88 19.74
C LEU A 202 -1.85 -2.84 19.81
N ARG A 203 -2.13 -4.07 20.28
CA ARG A 203 -1.09 -5.09 20.46
C ARG A 203 -0.68 -5.71 19.12
N LEU A 204 0.63 -5.88 18.94
CA LEU A 204 1.21 -6.63 17.84
C LEU A 204 1.28 -8.13 18.18
N PRO A 205 1.31 -9.01 17.18
CA PRO A 205 1.42 -10.46 17.40
C PRO A 205 2.84 -10.91 17.75
N PHE A 206 3.79 -9.98 17.86
CA PHE A 206 5.19 -10.22 18.18
C PHE A 206 5.73 -9.10 19.07
N ARG A 207 6.94 -9.30 19.58
CA ARG A 207 7.70 -8.28 20.31
C ARG A 207 8.79 -7.74 19.38
N GLY A 208 8.55 -6.54 18.84
CA GLY A 208 9.55 -5.85 18.02
C GLY A 208 10.61 -5.16 18.88
N HIS A 209 11.84 -5.18 18.39
CA HIS A 209 13.01 -4.53 18.99
C HIS A 209 13.59 -3.46 18.05
N TYR A 210 14.51 -2.67 18.58
CA TYR A 210 15.25 -1.69 17.80
C TYR A 210 16.06 -2.38 16.70
N GLY A 211 15.95 -1.88 15.47
CA GLY A 211 16.63 -2.42 14.30
C GLY A 211 15.82 -3.45 13.50
N ASP A 212 14.75 -4.02 14.08
CA ASP A 212 13.88 -4.95 13.35
C ASP A 212 13.16 -4.25 12.19
N THR A 213 12.98 -4.98 11.10
CA THR A 213 12.24 -4.50 9.93
C THR A 213 10.77 -4.77 10.14
N LEU A 214 10.01 -3.69 10.33
CA LEU A 214 8.56 -3.76 10.47
C LEU A 214 7.90 -2.91 9.39
N THR A 215 6.94 -3.50 8.69
CA THR A 215 6.17 -2.81 7.67
C THR A 215 4.72 -3.27 7.69
N LEU A 216 3.81 -2.39 7.26
CA LEU A 216 2.37 -2.62 7.22
C LEU A 216 1.91 -2.61 5.77
N SER A 217 0.88 -3.41 5.50
CA SER A 217 0.18 -3.41 4.23
C SER A 217 -1.29 -3.67 4.47
N SER A 218 -2.15 -3.22 3.58
CA SER A 218 -3.57 -3.59 3.58
C SER A 218 -3.80 -4.82 2.72
N VAL A 219 -4.69 -5.69 3.16
CA VAL A 219 -5.15 -6.86 2.40
C VAL A 219 -6.62 -6.67 2.11
N ARG A 220 -6.98 -6.62 0.82
CA ARG A 220 -8.34 -6.36 0.31
C ARG A 220 -9.02 -5.10 0.88
N GLU A 221 -8.25 -4.09 1.32
CA GLU A 221 -8.74 -2.86 1.99
C GLU A 221 -9.45 -3.06 3.34
N GLU A 222 -9.62 -4.29 3.84
CA GLU A 222 -10.37 -4.60 5.06
C GLU A 222 -9.50 -5.16 6.20
N GLN A 223 -8.40 -5.80 5.84
CA GLN A 223 -7.47 -6.42 6.78
C GLN A 223 -6.12 -5.71 6.78
N LEU A 224 -5.40 -5.82 7.89
CA LEU A 224 -4.03 -5.40 8.02
C LEU A 224 -3.10 -6.62 7.94
N ALA A 225 -2.05 -6.50 7.15
CA ALA A 225 -0.90 -7.39 7.19
C ALA A 225 0.27 -6.68 7.87
N VAL A 226 1.01 -7.43 8.67
CA VAL A 226 2.27 -6.98 9.27
C VAL A 226 3.38 -7.93 8.85
N LEU A 227 4.47 -7.36 8.35
CA LEU A 227 5.74 -8.05 8.20
C LEU A 227 6.68 -7.67 9.34
N PHE A 228 7.30 -8.68 9.93
CA PHE A 228 8.36 -8.59 10.93
C PHE A 228 9.57 -9.33 10.39
N GLN A 229 10.75 -8.73 10.48
CA GLN A 229 12.00 -9.45 10.27
C GLN A 229 13.04 -9.05 11.30
N GLU A 230 13.56 -10.07 11.99
CA GLU A 230 14.61 -9.92 13.00
C GLU A 230 15.87 -9.27 12.40
N CYS A 231 16.49 -8.36 13.15
CA CYS A 231 17.70 -7.67 12.73
C CYS A 231 18.98 -8.50 12.83
N ALA A 232 18.96 -9.56 13.63
CA ALA A 232 20.06 -10.49 13.79
C ALA A 232 19.79 -11.80 13.04
N PRO A 233 20.84 -12.53 12.61
CA PRO A 233 20.69 -13.88 12.08
C PRO A 233 19.90 -14.77 13.07
N PRO A 234 18.95 -15.59 12.58
CA PRO A 234 18.73 -16.01 11.19
C PRO A 234 17.93 -15.03 10.29
N TYR A 235 17.66 -13.80 10.72
CA TYR A 235 16.82 -12.84 9.97
C TYR A 235 15.43 -13.40 9.68
N THR A 236 14.84 -14.10 10.65
CA THR A 236 13.55 -14.76 10.47
C THR A 236 12.48 -13.74 10.08
N LEU A 237 11.88 -13.95 8.92
CA LEU A 237 10.80 -13.14 8.38
C LEU A 237 9.48 -13.81 8.70
N LYS A 238 8.57 -13.05 9.32
CA LYS A 238 7.22 -13.49 9.62
C LYS A 238 6.19 -12.49 9.10
N VAL A 239 5.09 -13.01 8.57
CA VAL A 239 3.95 -12.19 8.14
C VAL A 239 2.68 -12.66 8.81
N TRP A 240 1.92 -11.73 9.38
CA TRP A 240 0.59 -11.98 9.94
C TRP A 240 -0.45 -11.19 9.19
N ILE A 241 -1.66 -11.76 9.09
CA ILE A 241 -2.87 -11.05 8.69
C ILE A 241 -3.81 -10.97 9.89
N SER A 242 -4.48 -9.83 10.03
CA SER A 242 -5.51 -9.62 11.04
C SER A 242 -6.82 -10.33 10.67
N SER A 243 -7.50 -10.97 11.63
CA SER A 243 -8.90 -11.41 11.47
C SER A 243 -9.88 -10.25 11.58
N LYS A 244 -9.57 -9.30 12.46
CA LYS A 244 -10.44 -8.19 12.79
C LYS A 244 -9.59 -6.95 13.02
N VAL A 245 -10.00 -5.86 12.40
CA VAL A 245 -9.40 -4.55 12.55
C VAL A 245 -10.50 -3.58 12.93
N CYS A 246 -10.35 -2.97 14.10
CA CYS A 246 -11.20 -1.89 14.58
C CYS A 246 -10.30 -0.78 15.13
N PRO A 247 -10.80 0.47 15.20
CA PRO A 247 -10.02 1.58 15.74
C PRO A 247 -9.44 1.30 17.14
N ASN A 248 -10.14 0.49 17.95
CA ASN A 248 -9.79 0.23 19.35
C ASN A 248 -9.24 -1.18 19.61
N ALA A 249 -9.26 -2.07 18.63
CA ALA A 249 -8.82 -3.46 18.81
C ALA A 249 -8.40 -4.09 17.48
N VAL A 250 -7.30 -4.83 17.51
CA VAL A 250 -6.85 -5.66 16.38
C VAL A 250 -6.64 -7.07 16.89
N SER A 251 -7.11 -8.05 16.12
CA SER A 251 -6.92 -9.47 16.39
C SER A 251 -6.15 -10.10 15.24
N TRP A 252 -5.15 -10.91 15.57
CA TRP A 252 -4.28 -11.61 14.63
C TRP A 252 -4.61 -13.09 14.70
N ASN A 253 -4.99 -13.71 13.58
CA ASN A 253 -5.44 -15.10 13.56
C ASN A 253 -4.50 -16.05 12.79
N LYS A 254 -3.72 -15.53 11.83
CA LYS A 254 -2.93 -16.35 10.91
C LYS A 254 -1.53 -15.80 10.71
N VAL A 255 -0.53 -16.63 11.00
CA VAL A 255 0.82 -16.49 10.42
C VAL A 255 0.71 -17.00 8.98
N VAL A 256 0.95 -16.13 8.01
CA VAL A 256 0.90 -16.47 6.58
C VAL A 256 2.24 -17.01 6.10
N LEU A 257 3.31 -16.51 6.69
CA LEU A 257 4.66 -16.85 6.27
C LEU A 257 5.59 -16.81 7.49
N SER A 258 6.49 -17.78 7.58
CA SER A 258 7.63 -17.80 8.51
C SER A 258 8.82 -18.43 7.81
N VAL A 259 9.84 -17.65 7.49
CA VAL A 259 10.97 -18.08 6.66
C VAL A 259 12.29 -17.62 7.27
N ASP A 260 13.27 -18.51 7.30
CA ASP A 260 14.67 -18.15 7.56
C ASP A 260 15.24 -17.52 6.28
N MET A 261 15.60 -16.23 6.35
CA MET A 261 16.10 -15.50 5.19
C MET A 261 17.61 -15.65 5.01
N ARG A 262 18.33 -16.21 5.99
CA ARG A 262 19.77 -16.43 5.94
C ARG A 262 20.20 -17.30 4.75
N PRO A 263 19.59 -18.47 4.46
CA PRO A 263 19.98 -19.28 3.30
C PRO A 263 19.47 -18.72 1.96
N LEU A 264 18.51 -17.78 1.96
CA LEU A 264 17.89 -17.26 0.73
C LEU A 264 18.63 -16.04 0.19
N ILE A 265 18.68 -14.97 0.98
CA ILE A 265 19.31 -13.71 0.59
C ILE A 265 20.43 -13.30 1.55
N GLY A 266 20.49 -13.87 2.76
CA GLY A 266 21.57 -13.62 3.70
C GLY A 266 21.55 -12.24 4.37
N PHE A 267 20.50 -11.43 4.15
CA PHE A 267 20.37 -10.09 4.74
C PHE A 267 18.95 -9.78 5.23
N GLN A 268 18.88 -8.84 6.15
CA GLN A 268 17.63 -8.20 6.58
C GLN A 268 17.18 -7.18 5.52
N PHE A 269 15.90 -7.18 5.17
CA PHE A 269 15.31 -6.07 4.41
C PHE A 269 15.50 -4.75 5.15
N HIS A 270 15.55 -3.64 4.42
CA HIS A 270 15.85 -2.34 4.99
C HIS A 270 14.72 -1.88 5.92
N CYS A 271 15.04 -1.69 7.19
CA CYS A 271 14.08 -1.44 8.27
C CYS A 271 13.28 -0.13 8.13
N PHE A 272 13.69 0.77 7.23
CA PHE A 272 13.00 2.05 6.95
C PHE A 272 12.28 2.11 5.60
N ALA A 273 12.37 1.05 4.80
CA ALA A 273 12.13 1.15 3.36
C ALA A 273 11.41 -0.05 2.76
N GLY A 274 11.59 -1.25 3.31
CA GLY A 274 10.92 -2.44 2.82
C GLY A 274 9.39 -2.26 2.82
N SER A 275 8.79 -2.41 1.65
CA SER A 275 7.35 -2.42 1.48
C SER A 275 6.91 -3.77 0.97
N PHE A 276 5.66 -4.17 1.20
CA PHE A 276 5.20 -5.49 0.79
C PHE A 276 3.70 -5.49 0.51
N PHE A 277 3.25 -6.52 -0.19
CA PHE A 277 1.84 -6.89 -0.28
C PHE A 277 1.69 -8.40 -0.16
N VAL A 278 0.49 -8.84 0.19
CA VAL A 278 0.13 -10.26 0.24
C VAL A 278 -0.78 -10.57 -0.94
N ASP A 279 -0.39 -11.57 -1.72
CA ASP A 279 -1.22 -12.16 -2.76
C ASP A 279 -1.86 -13.44 -2.19
N GLU A 280 -3.08 -13.31 -1.67
CA GLU A 280 -3.81 -14.43 -1.08
C GLU A 280 -4.22 -15.48 -2.11
N LYS A 281 -4.27 -15.13 -3.40
CA LYS A 281 -4.65 -16.08 -4.44
C LYS A 281 -3.53 -17.09 -4.69
N ASN A 282 -2.28 -16.61 -4.67
CA ASN A 282 -1.10 -17.44 -4.89
C ASN A 282 -0.42 -17.86 -3.57
N ASN A 283 -1.03 -17.59 -2.41
CA ASN A 283 -0.44 -17.79 -1.08
C ASN A 283 1.00 -17.25 -0.99
N ALA A 284 1.22 -16.06 -1.54
CA ALA A 284 2.55 -15.48 -1.67
C ALA A 284 2.64 -14.11 -1.00
N VAL A 285 3.82 -13.82 -0.48
CA VAL A 285 4.20 -12.50 0.03
C VAL A 285 5.25 -11.95 -0.91
N VAL A 286 5.05 -10.72 -1.39
CA VAL A 286 6.04 -10.04 -2.23
C VAL A 286 6.59 -8.86 -1.45
N VAL A 287 7.89 -8.91 -1.16
CA VAL A 287 8.63 -7.82 -0.50
C VAL A 287 9.38 -7.04 -1.55
N ILE A 288 9.23 -5.72 -1.55
CA ILE A 288 9.95 -4.81 -2.43
C ILE A 288 10.99 -4.07 -1.60
N ASP A 289 12.25 -4.20 -2.01
CA ASP A 289 13.38 -3.52 -1.40
C ASP A 289 14.50 -3.35 -2.42
N LYS A 290 15.61 -2.75 -2.03
CA LYS A 290 16.79 -2.65 -2.89
C LYS A 290 17.77 -3.79 -2.64
N THR A 291 18.58 -4.08 -3.64
CA THR A 291 19.78 -4.91 -3.47
C THR A 291 20.72 -4.36 -2.39
N ARG A 292 21.43 -5.25 -1.68
CA ARG A 292 22.50 -4.89 -0.74
C ARG A 292 23.86 -5.33 -1.27
N GLY A 293 24.88 -4.46 -1.19
CA GLY A 293 26.28 -4.76 -1.56
C GLY A 293 26.90 -3.79 -2.59
N LEU A 294 28.24 -3.69 -2.62
CA LEU A 294 29.04 -2.89 -3.58
C LEU A 294 29.72 -3.81 -4.63
N PRO A 295 30.00 -3.33 -5.87
CA PRO A 295 29.80 -1.97 -6.32
C PRO A 295 28.96 -1.80 -7.61
N PHE A 296 28.19 -0.70 -7.62
CA PHE A 296 27.76 0.12 -8.77
C PHE A 296 26.30 0.11 -9.24
N THR A 297 25.44 -0.86 -8.94
CA THR A 297 24.00 -0.68 -9.24
C THR A 297 23.10 -1.17 -8.11
N ILE A 298 22.63 -0.21 -7.29
CA ILE A 298 21.50 -0.47 -6.39
C ILE A 298 20.27 -0.61 -7.29
N ARG A 299 19.62 -1.76 -7.30
CA ARG A 299 18.40 -2.03 -8.09
C ARG A 299 17.21 -2.21 -7.19
N ASN A 300 16.02 -1.89 -7.70
CA ASN A 300 14.77 -2.22 -7.04
C ASN A 300 14.44 -3.69 -7.33
N MET A 301 14.23 -4.49 -6.30
CA MET A 301 13.96 -5.92 -6.40
C MET A 301 12.63 -6.25 -5.75
N ALA A 302 11.90 -7.18 -6.34
CA ALA A 302 10.80 -7.86 -5.71
C ALA A 302 11.22 -9.26 -5.29
N TYR A 303 11.03 -9.61 -4.03
CA TYR A 303 11.31 -10.91 -3.44
C TYR A 303 9.98 -11.61 -3.21
N VAL A 304 9.69 -12.61 -4.04
CA VAL A 304 8.48 -13.43 -3.98
C VAL A 304 8.75 -14.62 -3.06
N LEU A 305 8.00 -14.68 -1.97
CA LEU A 305 8.07 -15.72 -0.95
C LEU A 305 6.74 -16.47 -0.93
N GLY A 306 6.77 -17.80 -1.03
CA GLY A 306 5.58 -18.64 -1.00
C GLY A 306 5.66 -19.75 0.03
N GLU A 307 4.62 -20.57 0.09
CA GLU A 307 4.59 -21.79 0.91
C GLU A 307 5.68 -22.79 0.45
N ASN A 308 6.04 -23.71 1.34
CA ASN A 308 7.03 -24.78 1.09
C ASN A 308 8.43 -24.28 0.70
N GLY A 309 8.81 -23.07 1.13
CA GLY A 309 10.13 -22.50 0.87
C GLY A 309 10.30 -21.96 -0.55
N TYR A 310 9.21 -21.76 -1.30
CA TYR A 310 9.28 -21.11 -2.60
C TYR A 310 9.88 -19.70 -2.47
N PHE A 311 10.92 -19.44 -3.26
CA PHE A 311 11.61 -18.16 -3.30
C PHE A 311 12.05 -17.83 -4.72
N LYS A 312 11.72 -16.62 -5.17
CA LYS A 312 12.21 -16.02 -6.41
C LYS A 312 12.43 -14.52 -6.22
N SER A 313 13.39 -13.96 -6.95
CA SER A 313 13.60 -12.52 -7.05
C SER A 313 13.31 -12.05 -8.48
N VAL A 314 12.62 -10.92 -8.60
CA VAL A 314 12.32 -10.24 -9.87
C VAL A 314 13.00 -8.87 -9.85
N ASP A 315 13.76 -8.56 -10.90
CA ASP A 315 14.34 -7.23 -11.12
C ASP A 315 13.25 -6.29 -11.62
N LEU A 316 13.11 -5.12 -10.98
CA LEU A 316 12.07 -4.14 -11.32
C LEU A 316 12.57 -3.03 -12.25
N GLY A 317 13.78 -3.18 -12.81
CA GLY A 317 14.29 -2.33 -13.87
C GLY A 317 15.50 -1.50 -13.46
N ASP A 318 15.46 -0.21 -13.81
CA ASP A 318 16.63 0.66 -13.83
C ASP A 318 17.18 1.03 -12.43
N PHE A 319 18.25 1.82 -12.45
CA PHE A 319 19.04 2.19 -11.28
C PHE A 319 18.19 2.89 -10.20
N ALA A 320 18.19 2.33 -8.99
CA ALA A 320 17.42 2.85 -7.86
C ALA A 320 18.11 4.07 -7.22
N PRO A 321 17.52 5.28 -7.25
CA PRO A 321 18.11 6.46 -6.62
C PRO A 321 18.31 6.22 -5.12
N MET A 322 19.48 6.55 -4.57
CA MET A 322 19.79 6.31 -3.15
C MET A 322 18.71 6.82 -2.18
N LYS A 323 18.11 7.98 -2.47
CA LYS A 323 17.13 8.66 -1.59
C LYS A 323 15.65 8.29 -1.84
N CYS A 324 15.35 7.48 -2.86
CA CYS A 324 13.99 6.98 -3.12
C CYS A 324 13.93 5.48 -2.82
N TRP A 325 13.12 5.08 -1.85
CA TRP A 325 12.89 3.66 -1.59
C TRP A 325 11.66 3.18 -2.35
N PRO A 326 11.67 1.95 -2.90
CA PRO A 326 10.54 1.45 -3.65
C PRO A 326 9.36 1.18 -2.69
N LEU A 327 8.18 1.65 -3.08
CA LEU A 327 6.97 1.50 -2.27
C LEU A 327 5.91 0.77 -3.06
N VAL A 328 5.29 -0.24 -2.47
CA VAL A 328 4.14 -0.95 -3.04
C VAL A 328 2.91 -0.81 -2.16
N CYS A 329 1.74 -0.74 -2.77
CA CYS A 329 0.45 -0.84 -2.10
C CYS A 329 -0.57 -1.54 -2.99
N SER A 330 -1.53 -2.23 -2.36
CA SER A 330 -2.69 -2.76 -3.07
C SER A 330 -3.43 -1.62 -3.78
N TYR A 331 -3.90 -1.87 -5.00
CA TYR A 331 -4.71 -0.90 -5.71
C TYR A 331 -6.11 -1.44 -5.91
N VAL A 332 -7.05 -0.77 -5.25
CA VAL A 332 -8.48 -0.90 -5.50
C VAL A 332 -8.94 0.42 -6.11
N PRO A 333 -9.54 0.44 -7.30
CA PRO A 333 -9.92 1.71 -7.91
C PRO A 333 -11.03 2.41 -7.12
N SER A 334 -10.89 3.73 -6.97
CA SER A 334 -11.92 4.55 -6.34
C SER A 334 -12.80 5.24 -7.35
N LEU A 335 -14.10 5.21 -7.10
CA LEU A 335 -15.09 5.96 -7.85
C LEU A 335 -15.37 7.33 -7.23
N VAL A 336 -14.81 7.59 -6.04
CA VAL A 336 -15.00 8.84 -5.30
C VAL A 336 -14.46 10.05 -6.09
N LYS A 337 -15.26 11.11 -6.13
CA LYS A 337 -14.89 12.44 -6.64
C LYS A 337 -14.65 13.38 -5.45
N PHE A 338 -13.64 14.24 -5.55
CA PHE A 338 -13.24 15.18 -4.48
C PHE A 338 -12.77 16.54 -5.02
#